data_AF-A0A522GF20-F1
#
_entry.id   AF-A0A522GF20-F1
#
_cell.length_a   1.000
_cell.length_b   1.000
_cell.length_c   1.000
_cell.angle_alpha   90.00
_cell.angle_beta   90.00
_cell.angle_gamma   90.00
#
_symmetry.space_group_name_H-M   'P 1'
#
loop_
_entity.id
_entity.type
_entity.pdbx_description
1 polymer ?
#
loop_
_entity_poly.entity_id
_entity_poly.type
_entity_poly.pdbx_seq_one_letter_code
_entity_poly.pdbx_strand_id
1 'polypeptide(L)'
;MKVRRNIMKKYYAFAIIIAFVIAGCTSSQFATYRPAGSNKANWEINVYHSSGITENFKVVINDSTVIDEGANFFSGNLEAKGNYRGKDVKLIVTYSSGFLGIGSGYEAMVFISNELAGKFKF
;
A
#
# COMPACT_ATOMS: atom_id res chain seq x y z
N MET A 1 35.83 -10.70 35.37
CA MET A 1 34.79 -11.12 34.40
C MET A 1 33.58 -10.15 34.36
N LYS A 2 33.82 -8.82 34.24
CA LYS A 2 32.75 -7.79 34.28
C LYS A 2 32.59 -7.04 32.93
N VAL A 3 33.66 -7.00 32.13
CA VAL A 3 33.74 -6.27 30.85
C VAL A 3 32.91 -6.92 29.72
N ARG A 4 32.93 -8.26 29.61
CA ARG A 4 32.17 -9.00 28.57
C ARG A 4 30.64 -8.83 28.68
N ARG A 5 30.10 -8.61 29.88
CA ARG A 5 28.66 -8.42 30.12
C ARG A 5 28.14 -7.08 29.57
N ASN A 6 28.96 -6.03 29.59
CA ASN A 6 28.58 -4.71 29.07
C ASN A 6 28.63 -4.64 27.55
N ILE A 7 29.52 -5.39 26.91
CA ILE A 7 29.65 -5.47 25.47
C ILE A 7 28.43 -6.20 24.86
N MET A 8 28.01 -7.32 25.45
CA MET A 8 26.79 -8.02 25.00
C MET A 8 25.53 -7.15 25.13
N LYS A 9 25.37 -6.38 26.23
CA LYS A 9 24.23 -5.46 26.39
C LYS A 9 24.16 -4.38 25.30
N LYS A 10 25.31 -3.89 24.82
CA LYS A 10 25.38 -2.91 23.73
C LYS A 10 24.95 -3.51 22.39
N TYR A 11 25.34 -4.76 22.11
CA TYR A 11 24.89 -5.47 20.90
C TYR A 11 23.39 -5.80 20.93
N TYR A 12 22.84 -6.19 22.07
CA TYR A 12 21.39 -6.37 22.23
C TYR A 12 20.62 -5.07 22.02
N ALA A 13 21.10 -3.95 22.57
CA ALA A 13 20.48 -2.65 22.34
C ALA A 13 20.54 -2.24 20.85
N PHE A 14 21.66 -2.50 20.17
CA PHE A 14 21.81 -2.23 18.74
C PHE A 14 20.90 -3.11 17.86
N ALA A 15 20.74 -4.39 18.22
CA ALA A 15 19.84 -5.31 17.53
C ALA A 15 18.35 -4.92 17.69
N ILE A 16 17.95 -4.43 18.87
CA ILE A 16 16.58 -3.93 19.11
C ILE A 16 16.32 -2.67 18.28
N ILE A 17 17.28 -1.74 18.21
CA ILE A 17 17.14 -0.53 17.39
C ILE A 17 17.00 -0.90 15.91
N ILE A 18 17.79 -1.83 15.39
CA ILE A 18 17.67 -2.31 14.01
C ILE A 18 16.31 -3.00 13.78
N ALA A 19 15.82 -3.78 14.73
CA ALA A 19 14.52 -4.45 14.59
C ALA A 19 13.35 -3.45 14.45
N PHE A 20 13.42 -2.28 15.09
CA PHE A 20 12.42 -1.23 14.94
C PHE A 20 12.53 -0.44 13.62
N VAL A 21 13.71 -0.38 13.00
CA VAL A 21 13.92 0.33 11.73
C VAL A 21 13.33 -0.43 10.53
N ILE A 22 13.13 -1.75 10.64
CA ILE A 22 12.60 -2.59 9.54
C ILE A 22 11.06 -2.67 9.57
N ALA A 23 10.41 -2.15 10.61
CA ALA A 23 8.96 -2.03 10.63
C ALA A 23 8.52 -0.92 9.67
N GLY A 24 8.38 -1.28 8.39
CA GLY A 24 7.85 -0.40 7.36
C GLY A 24 6.49 0.17 7.78
N CYS A 25 6.31 1.48 7.63
CA CYS A 25 5.01 2.10 7.85
C CYS A 25 4.04 1.58 6.79
N THR A 26 3.02 0.84 7.22
CA THR A 26 1.86 0.51 6.39
C THR A 26 0.78 1.55 6.67
N SER A 27 0.30 2.19 5.63
CA SER A 27 -0.85 3.09 5.67
C SER A 27 -2.02 2.47 4.91
N SER A 28 -3.25 2.85 5.26
CA SER A 28 -4.45 2.33 4.62
C SER A 28 -5.48 3.42 4.44
N GLN A 29 -6.18 3.40 3.32
CA GLN A 29 -7.34 4.23 3.06
C GLN A 29 -8.48 3.39 2.50
N PHE A 30 -9.71 3.82 2.74
CA PHE A 30 -10.90 3.11 2.30
C PHE A 30 -11.85 4.04 1.55
N ALA A 31 -12.60 3.46 0.61
CA ALA A 31 -13.67 4.12 -0.11
C ALA A 31 -14.82 3.14 -0.33
N THR A 32 -16.03 3.68 -0.46
CA THR A 32 -17.23 2.87 -0.70
C THR A 32 -17.68 3.08 -2.13
N TYR A 33 -17.82 1.99 -2.88
CA TYR A 33 -18.25 2.01 -4.28
C TYR A 33 -19.55 1.22 -4.45
N ARG A 34 -20.46 1.74 -5.27
CA ARG A 34 -21.66 1.01 -5.68
C ARG A 34 -21.57 0.73 -7.18
N PRO A 35 -21.50 -0.54 -7.60
CA PRO A 35 -21.49 -0.89 -9.01
C PRO A 35 -22.72 -0.34 -9.74
N ALA A 36 -22.51 0.24 -10.92
CA ALA A 36 -23.60 0.72 -11.78
C ALA A 36 -24.59 -0.42 -12.09
N GLY A 37 -25.89 -0.13 -11.95
CA GLY A 37 -26.97 -1.11 -12.15
C GLY A 37 -27.17 -2.13 -11.02
N SER A 38 -26.46 -2.00 -9.89
CA SER A 38 -26.62 -2.88 -8.74
C SER A 38 -27.53 -2.29 -7.65
N ASN A 39 -28.51 -3.08 -7.21
CA ASN A 39 -29.26 -2.86 -5.96
C ASN A 39 -28.64 -3.59 -4.75
N LYS A 40 -27.47 -4.22 -4.92
CA LYS A 40 -26.77 -4.90 -3.82
C LYS A 40 -26.05 -3.90 -2.92
N ALA A 41 -25.66 -4.38 -1.74
CA ALA A 41 -24.84 -3.63 -0.79
C ALA A 41 -23.59 -3.03 -1.47
N ASN A 42 -23.20 -1.86 -1.00
CA ASN A 42 -21.99 -1.18 -1.48
C ASN A 42 -20.76 -2.06 -1.21
N TRP A 43 -19.77 -1.93 -2.07
CA TRP A 43 -18.47 -2.55 -1.90
C TRP A 43 -17.56 -1.59 -1.13
N GLU A 44 -16.93 -2.11 -0.09
CA GLU A 44 -15.87 -1.44 0.64
C GLU A 44 -14.54 -1.77 -0.04
N ILE A 45 -13.87 -0.74 -0.54
CA ILE A 45 -12.57 -0.84 -1.20
C ILE A 45 -11.54 -0.31 -0.22
N ASN A 46 -10.66 -1.17 0.24
CA ASN A 46 -9.52 -0.83 1.07
C ASN A 46 -8.24 -0.90 0.24
N VAL A 47 -7.45 0.16 0.29
CA VAL A 47 -6.13 0.21 -0.33
C VAL A 47 -5.09 0.35 0.77
N TYR A 48 -4.15 -0.59 0.78
CA TYR A 48 -3.02 -0.60 1.68
C TYR A 48 -1.77 -0.22 0.91
N HIS A 49 -0.98 0.68 1.49
CA HIS A 49 0.32 1.08 1.01
C HIS A 49 1.35 0.73 2.07
N SER A 50 2.30 -0.14 1.71
CA SER A 50 3.38 -0.53 2.61
C SER A 50 4.70 0.03 2.08
N SER A 51 5.33 0.89 2.87
CA SER A 51 6.66 1.43 2.56
C SER A 51 7.74 0.54 3.16
N GLY A 52 8.67 0.08 2.33
CA GLY A 52 9.76 -0.84 2.69
C GLY A 52 10.93 -0.73 1.72
N ILE A 53 11.63 -1.84 1.46
CA ILE A 53 12.64 -1.90 0.39
C ILE A 53 11.98 -1.67 -0.98
N THR A 54 10.74 -2.14 -1.14
CA THR A 54 9.90 -1.88 -2.31
C THR A 54 8.56 -1.37 -1.83
N GLU A 55 7.96 -0.45 -2.57
CA GLU A 55 6.62 0.05 -2.29
C GLU A 55 5.61 -1.01 -2.71
N ASN A 56 4.68 -1.40 -1.82
CA ASN A 56 3.65 -2.39 -2.13
C ASN A 56 2.27 -1.76 -1.99
N PHE A 57 1.40 -2.06 -2.97
CA PHE A 57 0.01 -1.64 -2.98
C PHE A 57 -0.91 -2.85 -3.06
N LYS A 58 -1.85 -2.90 -2.13
CA LYS A 58 -2.82 -3.99 -2.03
C LYS A 58 -4.23 -3.44 -2.00
N VAL A 59 -5.09 -4.00 -2.85
CA VAL A 59 -6.51 -3.65 -2.96
C VAL A 59 -7.34 -4.81 -2.43
N VAL A 60 -8.17 -4.53 -1.44
CA VAL A 60 -9.11 -5.46 -0.83
C VAL A 60 -10.52 -4.94 -1.05
N ILE A 61 -11.43 -5.78 -1.55
CA ILE A 61 -12.84 -5.43 -1.74
C ILE A 61 -13.71 -6.36 -0.90
N ASN A 62 -14.49 -5.83 0.05
CA ASN A 62 -15.29 -6.59 1.03
C ASN A 62 -14.53 -7.81 1.58
N ASP A 63 -13.35 -7.58 2.16
CA ASP A 63 -12.45 -8.59 2.74
C ASP A 63 -11.74 -9.53 1.75
N SER A 64 -12.05 -9.46 0.45
CA SER A 64 -11.33 -10.25 -0.57
C SER A 64 -10.15 -9.46 -1.12
N THR A 65 -8.93 -10.00 -1.03
CA THR A 65 -7.77 -9.42 -1.72
C THR A 65 -7.94 -9.61 -3.23
N VAL A 66 -7.89 -8.51 -3.98
CA VAL A 66 -8.09 -8.50 -5.45
C VAL A 66 -6.79 -8.23 -6.19
N ILE A 67 -5.95 -7.36 -5.62
CA ILE A 67 -4.64 -7.00 -6.14
C ILE A 67 -3.69 -6.93 -4.94
N ASP A 68 -2.51 -7.53 -5.06
CA ASP A 68 -1.42 -7.40 -4.11
C ASP A 68 -0.11 -7.37 -4.90
N GLU A 69 0.30 -6.18 -5.29
CA GLU A 69 1.41 -5.99 -6.22
C GLU A 69 2.40 -4.94 -5.68
N GLY A 70 3.68 -5.24 -5.86
CA GLY A 70 4.76 -4.29 -5.59
C GLY A 70 4.88 -3.28 -6.73
N ALA A 71 4.90 -1.98 -6.42
CA ALA A 71 5.38 -1.00 -7.38
C ALA A 71 6.88 -1.25 -7.63
N ASN A 72 7.26 -1.36 -8.91
CA ASN A 72 8.65 -1.57 -9.28
C ASN A 72 9.51 -0.41 -8.77
N PHE A 73 10.58 -0.77 -8.05
CA PHE A 73 11.55 0.11 -7.37
C PHE A 73 12.04 1.30 -8.22
N PHE A 74 12.03 1.15 -9.54
CA PHE A 74 12.62 2.11 -10.48
C PHE A 74 11.68 3.20 -10.99
N SER A 75 10.36 3.00 -10.99
CA SER A 75 9.45 3.94 -11.67
C SER A 75 8.48 4.67 -10.75
N GLY A 76 8.26 4.19 -9.52
CA GLY A 76 7.23 4.71 -8.61
C GLY A 76 5.79 4.55 -9.15
N ASN A 77 5.62 4.01 -10.36
CA ASN A 77 4.34 3.82 -11.00
C ASN A 77 4.02 2.33 -11.04
N LEU A 78 2.73 2.00 -10.92
CA LEU A 78 2.22 0.64 -10.97
C LEU A 78 0.89 0.64 -11.72
N GLU A 79 0.76 -0.22 -12.73
CA GLU A 79 -0.55 -0.59 -13.25
C GLU A 79 -0.75 -2.08 -12.97
N ALA A 80 -1.78 -2.41 -12.20
CA ALA A 80 -2.13 -3.77 -11.85
C ALA A 80 -3.61 -4.04 -12.20
N LYS A 81 -3.91 -5.29 -12.54
CA LYS A 81 -5.26 -5.73 -12.91
C LYS A 81 -5.63 -6.94 -12.08
N GLY A 82 -6.88 -7.00 -11.66
CA GLY A 82 -7.49 -8.12 -10.97
C GLY A 82 -8.94 -8.29 -11.40
N ASN A 83 -9.63 -9.24 -10.79
CA ASN A 83 -11.05 -9.47 -11.03
C ASN A 83 -11.77 -9.70 -9.70
N TYR A 84 -12.93 -9.08 -9.54
CA TYR A 84 -13.78 -9.29 -8.37
C TYR A 84 -15.23 -9.50 -8.80
N ARG A 85 -15.79 -10.68 -8.48
CA ARG A 85 -17.18 -11.06 -8.81
C ARG A 85 -17.52 -10.86 -10.29
N GLY A 86 -16.58 -11.15 -11.20
CA GLY A 86 -16.77 -11.01 -12.64
C GLY A 86 -16.66 -9.57 -13.16
N LYS A 87 -16.22 -8.61 -12.34
CA LYS A 87 -15.91 -7.25 -12.74
C LYS A 87 -14.39 -7.06 -12.75
N ASP A 88 -13.88 -6.46 -13.82
CA ASP A 88 -12.47 -6.13 -13.92
C ASP A 88 -12.13 -5.02 -12.94
N VAL A 89 -11.06 -5.21 -12.18
CA VAL A 89 -10.54 -4.22 -11.23
C VAL A 89 -9.17 -3.79 -11.72
N LYS A 90 -8.94 -2.50 -11.85
CA LYS A 90 -7.64 -1.94 -12.24
C LYS A 90 -7.15 -1.00 -11.16
N LEU A 91 -5.92 -1.20 -10.73
CA LEU A 91 -5.18 -0.28 -9.88
C LEU A 91 -4.17 0.47 -10.75
N ILE A 92 -4.20 1.80 -10.67
CA ILE A 92 -3.17 2.67 -11.25
C ILE A 92 -2.58 3.47 -10.11
N VAL A 93 -1.29 3.32 -9.87
CA VAL A 93 -0.52 4.11 -8.91
C VAL A 93 0.43 4.99 -9.68
N THR A 94 0.41 6.28 -9.34
CA THR A 94 1.34 7.27 -9.88
C THR A 94 2.11 7.91 -8.75
N TYR A 95 3.44 7.95 -8.86
CA TYR A 95 4.27 8.74 -7.96
C TYR A 95 4.43 10.16 -8.48
N SER A 96 4.09 11.15 -7.66
CA SER A 96 4.36 12.55 -7.96
C SER A 96 5.57 13.00 -7.14
N SER A 97 6.67 13.34 -7.82
CA SER A 97 7.82 13.99 -7.16
C SER A 97 7.51 15.48 -6.98
N GLY A 98 7.15 15.89 -5.77
CA GLY A 98 6.95 17.30 -5.44
C GLY A 98 8.22 18.16 -5.62
N PHE A 99 8.04 19.46 -5.81
CA PHE A 99 9.18 20.39 -5.92
C PHE A 99 9.97 20.40 -4.61
N LEU A 100 11.26 20.05 -4.66
CA LEU A 100 12.14 19.88 -3.49
C LEU A 100 11.65 18.85 -2.45
N GLY A 101 10.85 17.85 -2.86
CA GLY A 101 10.29 16.83 -1.97
C GLY A 101 9.08 17.28 -1.14
N ILE A 102 8.63 18.53 -1.31
CA ILE A 102 7.42 19.03 -0.65
C ILE A 102 6.21 18.62 -1.51
N GLY A 103 5.32 17.82 -0.93
CA GLY A 103 4.14 17.29 -1.63
C GLY A 103 4.42 16.06 -2.50
N SER A 104 5.54 15.37 -2.29
CA SER A 104 5.76 14.06 -2.90
C SER A 104 4.86 13.00 -2.27
N GLY A 105 4.25 12.16 -3.09
CA GLY A 105 3.36 11.11 -2.61
C GLY A 105 2.86 10.20 -3.72
N TYR A 106 2.17 9.14 -3.33
CA TYR A 106 1.56 8.19 -4.24
C TYR A 106 0.08 8.49 -4.39
N GLU A 107 -0.36 8.59 -5.63
CA GLU A 107 -1.78 8.63 -5.95
C GLU A 107 -2.20 7.27 -6.50
N ALA A 108 -3.06 6.57 -5.76
CA ALA A 108 -3.64 5.29 -6.18
C ALA A 108 -5.09 5.51 -6.64
N MET A 109 -5.39 5.11 -7.86
CA MET A 109 -6.73 5.14 -8.45
C MET A 109 -7.19 3.71 -8.69
N VAL A 110 -8.38 3.38 -8.18
CA VAL A 110 -9.01 2.09 -8.39
C VAL A 110 -10.18 2.26 -9.35
N PHE A 111 -10.16 1.49 -10.42
CA PHE A 111 -11.22 1.44 -11.40
C PHE A 111 -11.92 0.07 -11.37
N ILE A 112 -13.23 0.07 -11.48
CA ILE A 112 -14.05 -1.15 -11.57
C ILE A 112 -14.80 -1.08 -12.90
N SER A 113 -14.54 -2.03 -13.81
CA SER A 113 -15.10 -2.04 -15.17
C SER A 113 -14.90 -0.72 -15.92
N ASN A 114 -13.70 -0.13 -15.79
CA ASN A 114 -13.32 1.19 -16.30
C ASN A 114 -14.04 2.40 -15.68
N GLU A 115 -14.88 2.23 -14.66
CA GLU A 115 -15.42 3.34 -13.87
C GLU A 115 -14.51 3.64 -12.69
N LEU A 116 -14.28 4.92 -12.39
CA LEU A 116 -13.50 5.32 -11.22
C LEU A 116 -14.27 4.97 -9.95
N ALA A 117 -13.76 4.01 -9.18
CA ALA A 117 -14.37 3.55 -7.95
C ALA A 117 -13.83 4.28 -6.73
N GLY A 118 -12.58 4.73 -6.78
CA GLY A 118 -11.95 5.49 -5.70
C GLY A 118 -10.60 6.07 -6.08
N LYS A 119 -10.22 7.14 -5.39
CA LYS A 119 -8.91 7.81 -5.50
C LYS A 119 -8.34 8.00 -4.10
N PHE A 120 -7.12 7.55 -3.90
CA PHE A 120 -6.43 7.47 -2.62
C PHE A 120 -5.08 8.18 -2.74
N LYS A 121 -4.69 8.91 -1.69
CA LYS A 121 -3.46 9.72 -1.70
C LYS A 121 -2.60 9.39 -0.49
N PHE A 122 -1.48 8.73 -0.71
CA PHE A 122 -0.55 8.30 0.32
C PHE A 122 0.69 9.21 0.35
#